data_AF-A0A7C6NIS8-F1
#
_entry.id   AF-A0A7C6NIS8-F1
#
_cell.length_a   1.000
_cell.length_b   1.000
_cell.length_c   1.000
_cell.angle_alpha   90.00
_cell.angle_beta   90.00
_cell.angle_gamma   90.00
#
_symmetry.space_group_name_H-M   'P 1'
#
loop_
_entity.id
_entity.type
_entity.pdbx_description
1 polymer ?
#
loop_
_entity_poly.entity_id
_entity_poly.type
_entity_poly.pdbx_seq_one_letter_code
_entity_poly.pdbx_strand_id
1 'polypeptide(L)'
;MVWTLINIEITKMFRKPRTYLGFIGAALIPLTVIIIFIYKDPTPFVDKILGEMFTLSGSILNGYLVSLVTINHATINFFLPVLVVLVVGEIVAGEEQEGT
;
A
#
# COMPACT_ATOMS: atom_id res chain seq x y z
N MET A 1 -7.49 7.21 -32.73
CA MET A 1 -6.33 6.33 -32.95
C MET A 1 -5.52 6.12 -31.68
N VAL A 2 -5.01 7.17 -31.02
CA VAL A 2 -4.28 7.03 -29.74
C VAL A 2 -5.19 6.60 -28.59
N TRP A 3 -6.38 7.20 -28.46
CA TRP A 3 -7.35 6.87 -27.42
C TRP A 3 -7.88 5.42 -27.48
N THR A 4 -7.96 4.85 -28.68
CA THR A 4 -8.35 3.45 -28.88
C THR A 4 -7.26 2.50 -28.38
N LEU A 5 -5.98 2.82 -28.61
CA LEU A 5 -4.85 2.03 -28.09
C LEU A 5 -4.80 2.07 -26.56
N ILE A 6 -4.94 3.25 -25.96
CA ILE A 6 -4.96 3.42 -24.50
C ILE A 6 -6.08 2.58 -23.86
N ASN A 7 -7.29 2.59 -24.43
CA ASN A 7 -8.40 1.80 -23.90
C ASN A 7 -8.16 0.29 -24.00
N ILE A 8 -7.50 -0.18 -25.06
CA ILE A 8 -7.15 -1.60 -25.23
C ILE A 8 -6.18 -2.02 -24.13
N GLU A 9 -5.11 -1.27 -23.93
CA GLU A 9 -4.09 -1.59 -22.91
C GLU A 9 -4.65 -1.54 -21.49
N ILE A 10 -5.47 -0.53 -21.17
CA ILE A 10 -6.16 -0.46 -19.87
C ILE A 10 -7.05 -1.70 -19.66
N THR A 11 -7.81 -2.11 -20.68
CA THR A 11 -8.68 -3.28 -20.59
C THR A 11 -7.89 -4.58 -20.43
N LYS A 12 -6.76 -4.73 -21.14
CA LYS A 12 -5.84 -5.87 -20.96
C LYS A 12 -5.31 -5.92 -19.52
N MET A 13 -4.87 -4.78 -18.98
CA MET A 13 -4.34 -4.66 -17.63
C MET A 13 -5.36 -5.09 -16.57
N PHE A 14 -6.62 -4.63 -16.65
CA PHE A 14 -7.68 -5.01 -15.72
C PHE A 14 -8.13 -6.47 -15.82
N ARG A 15 -7.80 -7.18 -16.90
CA ARG A 15 -8.10 -8.61 -17.05
C ARG A 15 -7.04 -9.52 -16.43
N LYS A 16 -5.84 -9.00 -16.16
CA LYS A 16 -4.77 -9.80 -15.55
C LYS A 16 -5.00 -9.91 -14.03
N PRO A 17 -5.05 -11.13 -13.46
CA PRO A 17 -5.32 -11.31 -12.03
C PRO A 17 -4.23 -10.69 -11.14
N ARG A 18 -3.00 -10.64 -11.64
CA ARG A 18 -1.84 -10.02 -10.99
C ARG A 18 -2.02 -8.53 -10.67
N THR A 19 -2.77 -7.80 -11.48
CA THR A 19 -3.14 -6.39 -11.22
C THR A 19 -3.88 -6.24 -9.88
N TYR A 20 -4.76 -7.20 -9.56
CA TYR A 20 -5.53 -7.17 -8.32
C TYR A 20 -4.71 -7.55 -7.09
N LEU A 21 -3.62 -8.32 -7.22
CA LEU A 21 -2.77 -8.69 -6.08
C LEU A 21 -2.17 -7.46 -5.40
N GLY A 22 -1.73 -6.48 -6.20
CA GLY A 22 -1.24 -5.21 -5.69
C GLY A 22 -2.30 -4.45 -4.92
N PHE A 23 -3.50 -4.28 -5.51
CA PHE A 23 -4.62 -3.59 -4.86
C PHE A 23 -5.08 -4.28 -3.57
N ILE A 24 -5.12 -5.61 -3.58
CA ILE A 24 -5.44 -6.42 -2.41
C ILE A 24 -4.40 -6.18 -1.31
N GLY A 25 -3.11 -6.19 -1.63
CA GLY A 25 -2.05 -5.88 -0.65
C GLY A 25 -2.18 -4.46 -0.09
N ALA A 26 -2.41 -3.49 -0.96
CA ALA A 26 -2.57 -2.08 -0.59
C ALA A 26 -3.81 -1.80 0.29
N ALA A 27 -4.84 -2.64 0.21
CA ALA A 27 -6.04 -2.53 1.04
C ALA A 27 -5.94 -3.37 2.32
N LEU A 28 -5.56 -4.64 2.20
CA LEU A 28 -5.58 -5.58 3.33
C LEU A 28 -4.52 -5.27 4.36
N ILE A 29 -3.30 -4.93 3.96
CA ILE A 29 -2.20 -4.73 4.93
C ILE A 29 -2.49 -3.55 5.87
N PRO A 30 -2.82 -2.34 5.37
CA PRO A 30 -3.22 -1.23 6.22
C PRO A 30 -4.44 -1.55 7.09
N LEU A 31 -5.45 -2.24 6.53
CA LEU A 31 -6.66 -2.61 7.25
C LEU A 31 -6.38 -3.58 8.40
N THR A 32 -5.56 -4.61 8.17
CA THR A 32 -5.15 -5.57 9.21
C THR A 32 -4.38 -4.88 10.33
N VAL A 33 -3.49 -3.93 10.01
CA VAL A 33 -2.79 -3.13 11.01
C VAL A 33 -3.79 -2.35 11.86
N ILE A 34 -4.74 -1.63 11.24
CA ILE A 34 -5.76 -0.87 11.99
C ILE A 34 -6.58 -1.80 12.90
N ILE A 35 -7.02 -2.96 12.39
CA ILE A 35 -7.78 -3.93 13.16
C ILE A 35 -6.98 -4.41 14.38
N ILE A 36 -5.71 -4.79 14.21
CA ILE A 36 -4.86 -5.24 15.31
C ILE A 36 -4.77 -4.17 16.41
N PHE A 37 -4.60 -2.90 16.02
CA PHE A 37 -4.49 -1.77 16.94
C PHE A 37 -5.83 -1.44 17.66
N ILE A 38 -6.97 -1.83 17.09
CA ILE A 38 -8.27 -1.73 17.76
C ILE A 38 -8.41 -2.80 18.85
N TYR A 39 -7.96 -4.03 18.57
CA TYR A 39 -8.14 -5.16 19.50
C TYR A 39 -7.01 -5.29 20.54
N LYS A 40 -5.84 -4.72 20.27
CA LYS A 40 -4.67 -4.84 21.14
C LYS A 40 -4.01 -3.49 21.32
N ASP A 41 -3.79 -3.11 22.58
CA ASP A 41 -3.09 -1.86 22.91
C ASP A 41 -1.64 -1.93 22.39
N PRO A 42 -1.25 -1.03 21.45
CA PRO A 42 0.10 -0.98 20.90
C PRO A 42 1.10 -0.28 21.82
N THR A 43 0.65 0.39 22.89
CA THR A 43 1.49 1.21 23.77
C THR A 43 2.72 0.46 24.30
N PRO A 44 2.61 -0.79 24.79
CA PRO A 44 3.78 -1.55 25.26
C PRO A 44 4.81 -1.84 24.17
N PHE A 45 4.38 -1.97 22.92
CA PHE A 45 5.29 -2.20 21.78
C PHE A 45 6.04 -0.92 21.42
N VAL A 46 5.35 0.21 21.41
CA VAL A 46 5.95 1.51 21.11
C VAL A 46 6.88 1.97 22.23
N ASP A 47 6.50 1.78 23.49
CA ASP A 47 7.34 2.08 24.65
C ASP A 47 8.63 1.25 24.62
N LYS A 48 8.56 -0.01 24.20
CA LYS A 48 9.75 -0.85 24.03
C LYS A 48 10.70 -0.32 22.95
N ILE A 49 10.17 0.23 21.85
CA ILE A 49 10.99 0.68 20.72
C ILE A 49 11.53 2.09 20.93
N LEU A 50 10.71 2.98 21.48
CA LEU A 50 11.02 4.41 21.57
C LEU A 50 11.43 4.83 22.99
N GLY A 51 11.05 4.09 24.03
CA GLY A 51 11.32 4.45 25.43
C GLY A 51 12.79 4.46 25.82
N GLU A 52 13.67 3.80 25.05
CA GLU A 52 15.12 3.87 25.25
C GLU A 52 15.73 5.17 24.73
N MET A 53 15.07 5.85 23.78
CA MET A 53 15.59 7.04 23.10
C MET A 53 14.80 8.32 23.41
N PHE A 54 13.53 8.18 23.80
CA PHE A 54 12.60 9.30 23.97
C PHE A 54 11.77 9.15 25.24
N THR A 55 11.58 10.25 25.98
CA THR A 55 10.59 10.31 27.07
C THR A 55 9.21 10.54 26.47
N LEU A 56 8.42 9.47 26.38
CA LEU A 56 7.05 9.52 25.92
C LEU A 56 6.13 10.05 27.04
N SER A 57 5.42 11.15 26.79
CA SER A 57 4.47 11.74 27.75
C SER A 57 3.12 12.00 27.09
N GLY A 58 2.03 11.62 27.77
CA GLY A 58 0.66 11.72 27.27
C GLY A 58 0.20 10.52 26.43
N SER A 59 -1.00 10.63 25.82
CA SER A 59 -1.56 9.61 24.91
C SER A 59 -1.04 9.83 23.48
N ILE A 60 0.16 9.32 23.20
CA ILE A 60 0.83 9.48 21.91
C ILE A 60 0.14 8.64 20.83
N LEU A 61 -0.29 7.43 21.20
CA LEU A 61 -1.01 6.50 20.32
C LEU A 61 -2.52 6.74 20.42
N ASN A 62 -2.99 7.80 19.76
CA ASN A 62 -4.42 7.99 19.54
C ASN A 62 -4.86 7.32 18.22
N GLY A 63 -6.14 6.94 18.13
CA GLY A 63 -6.68 6.27 16.94
C GLY A 63 -6.56 7.08 15.66
N TYR A 64 -6.54 8.41 15.76
CA TYR A 64 -6.32 9.30 14.63
C TYR A 64 -4.89 9.22 14.08
N LEU A 65 -3.88 9.25 14.97
CA LEU A 65 -2.47 9.18 14.63
C LEU A 65 -2.12 7.82 14.03
N VAL A 66 -2.62 6.73 14.63
CA VAL A 66 -2.45 5.38 14.07
C VAL A 66 -3.05 5.28 12.68
N SER A 67 -4.27 5.78 12.48
CA SER A 67 -4.94 5.77 11.18
C SER A 67 -4.20 6.63 10.15
N LEU A 68 -3.78 7.84 10.55
CA LEU A 68 -3.09 8.78 9.69
C LEU A 68 -1.73 8.24 9.24
N VAL A 69 -0.94 7.67 10.17
CA VAL A 69 0.35 7.05 9.87
C VAL A 69 0.16 5.83 8.98
N THR A 70 -0.82 4.98 9.28
CA THR A 70 -1.07 3.77 8.49
C THR A 70 -1.48 4.12 7.06
N ILE A 71 -2.40 5.07 6.86
CA ILE A 71 -2.84 5.49 5.52
C ILE A 71 -1.70 6.20 4.76
N ASN A 72 -1.02 7.17 5.38
CA ASN A 72 0.02 7.94 4.68
C ASN A 72 1.27 7.12 4.43
N HIS A 73 1.82 6.44 5.44
CA HIS A 73 3.09 5.75 5.28
C HIS A 73 2.94 4.37 4.65
N ALA A 74 1.96 3.57 5.07
CA ALA A 74 1.79 2.24 4.50
C ALA A 74 1.09 2.30 3.13
N THR A 75 -0.07 2.94 3.02
CA THR A 75 -0.82 2.95 1.75
C THR A 75 -0.21 3.89 0.72
N ILE A 76 -0.04 5.18 1.05
CA ILE A 76 0.36 6.18 0.05
C ILE A 76 1.85 6.05 -0.25
N ASN A 77 2.73 6.15 0.75
CA ASN A 77 4.17 6.22 0.49
C ASN A 77 4.78 4.88 0.06
N PHE A 78 4.27 3.76 0.56
CA PHE A 78 4.83 2.44 0.23
C PHE A 78 4.08 1.74 -0.90
N PHE A 79 2.76 1.55 -0.80
CA PHE A 79 2.03 0.80 -1.83
C PHE A 79 1.86 1.56 -3.15
N LEU A 80 1.70 2.89 -3.14
CA LEU A 80 1.49 3.63 -4.39
C LEU A 80 2.67 3.48 -5.37
N PRO A 81 3.94 3.70 -4.98
CA PRO A 81 5.08 3.50 -5.89
C PRO A 81 5.21 2.04 -6.35
N VAL A 82 4.96 1.08 -5.45
CA VAL A 82 5.01 -0.36 -5.76
C VAL A 82 3.98 -0.72 -6.82
N LEU A 83 2.74 -0.23 -6.68
CA LEU A 83 1.68 -0.43 -7.67
C LEU A 83 2.04 0.15 -9.02
N VAL A 84 2.61 1.36 -9.04
CA VAL A 84 3.04 2.01 -10.29
C VAL A 84 4.10 1.18 -10.99
N VAL A 85 5.13 0.72 -10.27
CA VAL A 85 6.20 -0.09 -10.86
C VAL A 85 5.69 -1.44 -11.34
N LEU A 86 4.81 -2.10 -10.59
CA LEU A 86 4.18 -3.36 -11.00
C LEU A 86 3.40 -3.18 -12.31
N VAL A 87 2.53 -2.18 -12.35
CA VAL A 87 1.67 -1.94 -13.52
C VAL A 87 2.50 -1.55 -14.75
N VAL A 88 3.43 -0.60 -14.61
CA VAL A 88 4.25 -0.14 -15.73
C VAL A 88 5.19 -1.24 -16.22
N GLY A 89 5.83 -1.97 -15.29
CA GLY A 89 6.70 -3.09 -15.64
C GLY A 89 5.95 -4.19 -16.39
N GLU A 90 4.69 -4.43 -16.04
CA GLU A 90 3.85 -5.39 -16.72
C GLU A 90 3.41 -4.99 -18.13
N ILE A 91 3.22 -3.70 -18.37
CA ILE A 91 2.91 -3.17 -19.70
C ILE A 91 4.16 -3.32 -20.57
N VAL A 92 5.32 -2.87 -20.09
CA VAL A 92 6.59 -2.93 -20.84
C VAL A 92 7.00 -4.38 -21.14
N ALA A 93 6.95 -5.27 -20.16
CA ALA A 93 7.27 -6.68 -20.38
C ALA A 93 6.23 -7.40 -21.25
N GLY A 94 4.98 -6.92 -21.27
CA GLY A 94 3.93 -7.47 -22.11
C GLY A 94 4.18 -7.22 -23.60
N GLU A 95 4.61 -6.01 -23.95
CA GLU A 95 4.96 -5.64 -25.33
C GLU A 95 6.16 -6.44 -25.84
N GLU A 96 7.23 -6.55 -25.05
CA GLU A 96 8.41 -7.34 -25.44
C GLU A 96 8.08 -8.82 -25.67
N GLN A 97 7.23 -9.39 -24.82
CA GLN A 97 6.81 -10.79 -24.94
C GLN A 97 5.89 -11.03 -26.16
N GLU A 98 5.12 -10.02 -26.57
CA GLU A 98 4.30 -10.03 -27.79
C GLU A 98 5.13 -9.68 -29.05
N GLY A 99 6.38 -9.23 -28.87
CA GLY A 99 7.32 -8.88 -29.94
C GLY A 99 7.06 -7.52 -30.59
N THR A 100 6.36 -6.62 -29.88
CA THR A 100 6.00 -5.26 -30.31
C THR A 100 6.65 -4.19 -29.44
#